data_AF-A0A3M2SW89-F1
#
_entry.id   AF-A0A3M2SW89-F1
#
_cell.length_a   1.000
_cell.length_b   1.000
_cell.length_c   1.000
_cell.angle_alpha   90.00
_cell.angle_beta   90.00
_cell.angle_gamma   90.00
#
_symmetry.space_group_name_H-M   'P 1'
#
loop_
_entity.id
_entity.type
_entity.pdbx_description
1 polymer ?
#
loop_
_entity_poly.entity_id
_entity_poly.type
_entity_poly.pdbx_seq_one_letter_code
_entity_poly.pdbx_strand_id
1 'polypeptide(L)'
;MASAILSFVYPYAQQLALNALGRISGAHLKVIIQYQDPPEVIRVGDINGPEQPESTATLIVRNPSLWLRICSCFDIGFAEAYMFQEVDCDDLSKIFDIYINNRSRLGSGNPIFQLLPRLEWLLQPSNSTKEARENISSHYDISNKLFAAFLSPDMNYSCAHWEGSPFESLEKAQTRKAQNLLRKAQISSSCHVLDIGCGWGDLAIKAAQTTGCRVTGLTLSDKQKSLADQRIKEAGLDDRVHILLRDYRDVSGPEDNGGFYDRVISVGMFEHVGPGYLDQYFAIISRLLHPTHGLMVVDGITMTSMLRETKSNLPNFIGRYVFPGGYLPTIHMLLDSLHRGSSRSLEATFVQNIGPHYGRTLLAWRENFLRNWKTIELDYRAAHHEASDSE
;
A
#
# COMPACT_ATOMS: atom_id res chain seq x y z
N MET A 1 28.84 22.97 20.40
CA MET A 1 29.06 21.54 20.71
C MET A 1 28.43 20.62 19.67
N ALA A 2 27.14 20.78 19.32
CA ALA A 2 26.49 19.99 18.25
C ALA A 2 27.17 20.13 16.87
N SER A 3 27.50 21.35 16.43
CA SER A 3 28.19 21.58 15.14
C SER A 3 29.55 20.89 15.03
N ALA A 4 30.32 20.80 16.12
CA ALA A 4 31.61 20.12 16.14
C ALA A 4 31.49 18.58 16.16
N ILE A 5 30.38 18.03 16.66
CA ILE A 5 30.11 16.59 16.59
C ILE A 5 29.69 16.21 15.16
N LEU A 6 28.82 17.02 14.54
CA LEU A 6 28.36 16.81 13.17
C LEU A 6 29.49 16.86 12.14
N SER A 7 30.52 17.70 12.35
CA SER A 7 31.70 17.76 11.48
C SER A 7 32.54 16.49 11.46
N PHE A 8 32.46 15.62 12.48
CA PHE A 8 33.11 14.30 12.49
C PHE A 8 32.16 13.17 12.09
N VAL A 9 30.87 13.29 12.45
CA VAL A 9 29.87 12.25 12.19
C VAL A 9 29.52 12.15 10.71
N TYR A 10 29.35 13.28 10.00
CA TYR A 10 28.95 13.24 8.60
C TYR A 10 30.00 12.59 7.68
N PRO A 11 31.31 12.93 7.75
CA PRO A 11 32.32 12.26 6.93
C PRO A 11 32.41 10.75 7.20
N TYR A 12 32.29 10.35 8.47
CA TYR A 12 32.29 8.94 8.84
C TYR A 12 31.07 8.19 8.29
N ALA A 13 29.86 8.76 8.43
CA ALA A 13 28.63 8.21 7.88
C ALA A 13 28.69 8.13 6.35
N GLN A 14 29.23 9.15 5.69
CA GLN A 14 29.45 9.17 4.24
C GLN A 14 30.35 8.01 3.82
N GLN A 15 31.49 7.82 4.49
CA GLN A 15 32.41 6.73 4.17
C GLN A 15 31.74 5.35 4.32
N LEU A 16 30.96 5.14 5.39
CA LEU A 16 30.20 3.89 5.58
C LEU A 16 29.18 3.66 4.47
N ALA A 17 28.42 4.69 4.11
CA ALA A 17 27.43 4.60 3.06
C ALA A 17 28.06 4.33 1.68
N LEU A 18 29.12 5.07 1.31
CA LEU A 18 29.82 4.86 0.04
C LEU A 18 30.47 3.48 -0.04
N ASN A 19 31.01 2.96 1.07
CA ASN A 19 31.51 1.59 1.14
C ASN A 19 30.42 0.54 0.91
N ALA A 20 29.19 0.79 1.37
CA ALA A 20 28.06 -0.09 1.09
C ALA A 20 27.64 0.03 -0.37
N LEU A 21 27.49 1.25 -0.91
CA LEU A 21 27.13 1.49 -2.31
C LEU A 21 28.18 0.95 -3.29
N GLY A 22 29.46 0.90 -2.90
CA GLY A 22 30.53 0.26 -3.68
C GLY A 22 30.34 -1.24 -3.89
N ARG A 23 29.42 -1.89 -3.16
CA ARG A 23 29.09 -3.32 -3.32
C ARG A 23 27.96 -3.57 -4.32
N ILE A 24 27.40 -2.51 -4.91
CA ILE A 24 26.42 -2.63 -6.00
C ILE A 24 27.06 -3.41 -7.15
N SER A 25 26.30 -4.34 -7.72
CA SER A 25 26.73 -5.14 -8.85
C SER A 25 25.63 -5.13 -9.92
N GLY A 26 26.04 -5.10 -11.19
CA GLY A 26 25.15 -5.01 -12.34
C GLY A 26 24.55 -3.61 -12.57
N ALA A 27 25.07 -2.58 -11.90
CA ALA A 27 24.63 -1.20 -12.06
C ALA A 27 25.74 -0.19 -11.75
N HIS A 28 25.59 1.00 -12.32
CA HIS A 28 26.45 2.18 -12.13
C HIS A 28 25.66 3.27 -11.41
N LEU A 29 26.19 3.75 -10.30
CA LEU A 29 25.57 4.83 -9.54
C LEU A 29 26.53 6.01 -9.50
N LYS A 30 26.11 7.14 -10.08
CA LYS A 30 26.80 8.41 -10.01
C LYS A 30 26.26 9.20 -8.81
N VAL A 31 27.12 9.54 -7.87
CA VAL A 31 26.77 10.35 -6.70
C VAL A 31 27.43 11.72 -6.84
N ILE A 32 26.63 12.77 -6.93
CA ILE A 32 27.07 14.17 -7.01
C ILE A 32 26.88 14.80 -5.64
N ILE A 33 27.98 15.17 -4.99
CA ILE A 33 27.98 15.83 -3.70
C ILE A 33 27.96 17.34 -3.93
N GLN A 34 26.77 17.94 -3.88
CA GLN A 34 26.54 19.34 -4.24
C GLN A 34 26.82 20.32 -3.09
N TYR A 35 26.87 19.87 -1.85
CA TYR A 35 27.18 20.71 -0.69
C TYR A 35 28.69 20.98 -0.51
N GLN A 36 29.54 20.48 -1.41
CA GLN A 36 30.96 20.81 -1.48
C GLN A 36 31.22 21.80 -2.64
N ASP A 37 32.28 22.59 -2.51
CA ASP A 37 32.71 23.55 -3.53
C ASP A 37 34.19 23.30 -3.92
N PRO A 38 34.48 22.84 -5.15
CA PRO A 38 33.52 22.45 -6.20
C PRO A 38 32.75 21.16 -5.84
N PRO A 39 31.58 20.91 -6.46
CA PRO A 39 30.86 19.66 -6.27
C PRO A 39 31.71 18.43 -6.61
N GLU A 40 31.77 17.49 -5.68
CA GLU A 40 32.50 16.23 -5.85
C GLU A 40 31.63 15.20 -6.58
N VAL A 41 32.20 14.45 -7.52
CA VAL A 41 31.51 13.39 -8.26
C VAL A 41 32.15 12.05 -7.96
N ILE A 42 31.37 11.15 -7.37
CA ILE A 42 31.80 9.80 -7.01
C ILE A 42 31.03 8.79 -7.86
N ARG A 43 31.72 7.77 -8.37
CA ARG A 43 31.10 6.66 -9.10
C ARG A 43 31.25 5.39 -8.28
N VAL A 44 30.15 4.68 -8.07
CA VAL A 44 30.09 3.44 -7.28
C VAL A 44 29.32 2.35 -8.05
N GLY A 45 29.52 1.10 -7.67
CA GLY A 45 28.97 -0.06 -8.36
C GLY A 45 29.99 -0.69 -9.32
N ASP A 46 29.51 -1.20 -10.46
CA ASP A 46 30.35 -1.92 -11.42
C ASP A 46 31.13 -0.99 -12.36
N ILE A 47 31.91 -0.06 -11.78
CA ILE A 47 32.58 1.03 -12.49
C ILE A 47 33.56 0.60 -13.59
N ASN A 48 33.94 -0.68 -13.63
CA ASN A 48 34.83 -1.26 -14.63
C ASN A 48 34.07 -2.02 -15.74
N GLY A 49 32.77 -2.26 -15.55
CA GLY A 49 31.88 -2.87 -16.53
C GLY A 49 31.34 -1.87 -17.55
N PRO A 50 30.68 -2.34 -18.62
CA PRO A 50 30.04 -1.46 -19.60
C PRO A 50 28.93 -0.62 -18.95
N GLU A 51 28.92 0.70 -19.18
CA GLU A 51 27.81 1.58 -18.79
C GLU A 51 26.62 1.35 -19.73
N GLN A 52 25.49 0.89 -19.17
CA GLN A 52 24.22 0.77 -19.89
C GLN A 52 23.23 1.81 -19.34
N PRO A 53 22.48 2.54 -20.17
CA PRO A 53 21.53 3.56 -19.72
C PRO A 53 20.48 3.05 -18.72
N GLU A 54 20.03 1.81 -18.91
CA GLU A 54 19.09 1.09 -18.06
C GLU A 54 19.65 0.72 -16.69
N SER A 55 20.98 0.59 -16.55
CA SER A 55 21.65 0.25 -15.29
C SER A 55 22.42 1.42 -14.67
N THR A 56 22.21 2.63 -15.19
CA THR A 56 22.86 3.86 -14.72
C THR A 56 21.86 4.81 -14.09
N ALA A 57 22.16 5.29 -12.88
CA ALA A 57 21.36 6.28 -12.17
C ALA A 57 22.24 7.34 -11.49
N THR A 58 21.67 8.51 -11.24
CA THR A 58 22.35 9.65 -10.60
C THR A 58 21.65 10.02 -9.30
N LEU A 59 22.41 10.10 -8.21
CA LEU A 59 22.00 10.73 -6.95
C LEU A 59 22.69 12.09 -6.81
N ILE A 60 21.92 13.11 -6.46
CA ILE A 60 22.39 14.46 -6.19
C ILE A 60 22.20 14.72 -4.71
N VAL A 61 23.28 14.73 -3.94
CA VAL A 61 23.28 14.94 -2.50
C VAL A 61 23.44 16.43 -2.22
N ARG A 62 22.36 17.07 -1.77
CA ARG A 62 22.29 18.51 -1.49
C ARG A 62 22.64 18.85 -0.04
N ASN A 63 22.49 17.90 0.88
CA ASN A 63 22.77 18.09 2.30
C ASN A 63 23.50 16.87 2.91
N PRO A 64 24.56 17.05 3.73
CA PRO A 64 25.30 15.94 4.36
C PRO A 64 24.46 15.12 5.36
N SER A 65 23.29 15.61 5.79
CA SER A 65 22.37 14.90 6.70
C SER A 65 21.88 13.57 6.12
N LEU A 66 21.83 13.43 4.78
CA LEU A 66 21.51 12.18 4.09
C LEU A 66 22.30 11.00 4.65
N TRP A 67 23.61 11.15 4.81
CA TRP A 67 24.52 10.07 5.18
C TRP A 67 24.18 9.47 6.55
N LEU A 68 23.85 10.34 7.50
CA LEU A 68 23.45 9.92 8.84
C LEU A 68 22.09 9.23 8.81
N ARG A 69 21.13 9.77 8.04
CA ARG A 69 19.79 9.18 7.89
C ARG A 69 19.86 7.76 7.32
N ILE A 70 20.57 7.55 6.21
CA ILE A 70 20.66 6.23 5.56
C ILE A 70 21.45 5.21 6.39
N CYS A 71 22.44 5.65 7.18
CA CYS A 71 23.15 4.77 8.11
C CYS A 71 22.26 4.31 9.27
N SER A 72 21.32 5.17 9.70
CA SER A 72 20.42 4.92 10.83
C SER A 72 19.27 3.99 10.45
N CYS A 73 18.57 4.32 9.36
CA CYS A 73 17.53 3.48 8.79
C CYS A 73 17.50 3.74 7.29
N PHE A 74 18.08 2.86 6.47
CA PHE A 74 18.22 3.11 5.03
C PHE A 74 16.89 3.49 4.35
N ASP A 75 15.83 2.72 4.63
CA ASP A 75 14.50 2.87 4.04
C ASP A 75 13.88 4.25 4.37
N ILE A 76 13.59 4.51 5.65
CA ILE A 76 13.01 5.79 6.09
C ILE A 76 13.98 6.94 5.87
N GLY A 77 15.26 6.73 6.14
CA GLY A 77 16.26 7.77 6.09
C GLY A 77 16.48 8.30 4.67
N PHE A 78 16.46 7.42 3.66
CA PHE A 78 16.48 7.86 2.26
C PHE A 78 15.17 8.56 1.89
N ALA A 79 14.02 8.01 2.29
CA ALA A 79 12.72 8.59 1.98
C ALA A 79 12.54 9.99 2.58
N GLU A 80 12.87 10.18 3.85
CA GLU A 80 12.86 11.48 4.52
C GLU A 80 13.85 12.45 3.88
N ALA A 81 15.06 12.00 3.55
CA ALA A 81 16.03 12.84 2.86
C ALA A 81 15.49 13.33 1.50
N TYR A 82 14.77 12.46 0.78
CA TYR A 82 14.14 12.82 -0.49
C TYR A 82 12.99 13.81 -0.28
N MET A 83 12.12 13.56 0.71
CA MET A 83 11.01 14.45 1.06
C MET A 83 11.50 15.85 1.49
N PHE A 84 12.59 15.91 2.27
CA PHE A 84 13.21 17.16 2.72
C PHE A 84 14.13 17.81 1.68
N GLN A 85 14.19 17.29 0.44
CA GLN A 85 15.05 17.80 -0.63
C GLN A 85 16.56 17.82 -0.25
N GLU A 86 16.97 16.93 0.67
CA GLU A 86 18.37 16.71 1.04
C GLU A 86 19.10 15.86 0.00
N VAL A 87 18.35 15.02 -0.73
CA VAL A 87 18.81 14.23 -1.87
C VAL A 87 17.79 14.30 -3.00
N ASP A 88 18.29 14.24 -4.22
CA ASP A 88 17.50 14.22 -5.44
C ASP A 88 18.09 13.19 -6.42
N CYS A 89 17.37 12.85 -7.50
CA CYS A 89 17.81 11.86 -8.46
C CYS A 89 17.25 12.10 -9.86
N ASP A 90 17.92 11.55 -10.88
CA ASP A 90 17.42 11.58 -12.26
C ASP A 90 16.22 10.66 -12.48
N ASP A 91 16.24 9.45 -11.91
CA ASP A 91 15.15 8.48 -11.99
C ASP A 91 15.05 7.66 -10.70
N LEU A 92 14.04 7.99 -9.88
CA LEU A 92 13.78 7.31 -8.61
C LEU A 92 13.48 5.81 -8.80
N SER A 93 12.87 5.42 -9.93
CA SER A 93 12.55 4.01 -10.22
C SER A 93 13.83 3.20 -10.40
N LYS A 94 14.82 3.73 -11.11
CA LYS A 94 16.13 3.09 -11.26
C LYS A 94 16.86 2.96 -9.93
N ILE A 95 16.76 3.98 -9.06
CA ILE A 95 17.33 3.89 -7.71
C ILE A 95 16.71 2.72 -6.93
N PHE A 96 15.38 2.56 -7.00
CA PHE A 96 14.71 1.42 -6.39
C PHE A 96 15.11 0.07 -7.02
N ASP A 97 15.21 -0.02 -8.35
CA ASP A 97 15.64 -1.24 -9.03
C ASP A 97 17.06 -1.65 -8.63
N ILE A 98 17.99 -0.69 -8.57
CA ILE A 98 19.36 -0.92 -8.09
C ILE A 98 19.32 -1.44 -6.64
N TYR A 99 18.55 -0.81 -5.76
CA TYR A 99 18.43 -1.22 -4.37
C TYR A 99 17.84 -2.63 -4.23
N ILE A 100 16.71 -2.92 -4.90
CA ILE A 100 16.02 -4.21 -4.83
C ILE A 100 16.95 -5.34 -5.30
N ASN A 101 17.65 -5.13 -6.42
CA ASN A 101 18.57 -6.13 -6.99
C ASN A 101 19.87 -6.30 -6.17
N ASN A 102 20.19 -5.37 -5.27
CA ASN A 102 21.41 -5.39 -4.46
C ASN A 102 21.15 -5.41 -2.95
N ARG A 103 19.91 -5.66 -2.51
CA ARG A 103 19.50 -5.57 -1.10
C ARG A 103 20.38 -6.41 -0.15
N SER A 104 20.73 -7.62 -0.56
CA SER A 104 21.61 -8.51 0.21
C SER A 104 23.07 -8.04 0.28
N ARG A 105 23.53 -7.25 -0.71
CA ARG A 105 24.90 -6.72 -0.79
C ARG A 105 25.08 -5.41 -0.03
N LEU A 106 24.05 -4.56 -0.05
CA LEU A 106 24.02 -3.27 0.64
C LEU A 106 23.94 -3.43 2.16
N GLY A 107 23.43 -4.58 2.64
CA GLY A 107 23.26 -4.86 4.06
C GLY A 107 22.11 -4.07 4.67
N SER A 108 21.92 -4.20 5.99
CA SER A 108 20.80 -3.55 6.69
C SER A 108 21.16 -2.18 7.30
N GLY A 109 22.43 -1.78 7.26
CA GLY A 109 22.95 -0.55 7.88
C GLY A 109 23.91 -0.83 9.06
N ASN A 110 24.17 0.19 9.88
CA ASN A 110 25.11 0.09 11.01
C ASN A 110 24.36 -0.14 12.34
N PRO A 111 24.70 -1.19 13.12
CA PRO A 111 23.99 -1.51 14.38
C PRO A 111 23.96 -0.37 15.41
N ILE A 112 24.98 0.49 15.47
CA ILE A 112 25.07 1.61 16.41
C ILE A 112 24.05 2.68 16.03
N PHE A 113 23.98 3.05 14.75
CA PHE A 113 23.03 4.04 14.25
C PHE A 113 21.57 3.51 14.24
N GLN A 114 21.38 2.19 14.32
CA GLN A 114 20.06 1.55 14.36
C GLN A 114 19.43 1.42 15.75
N LEU A 115 20.14 1.77 16.84
CA LEU A 115 19.61 1.57 18.19
C LEU A 115 18.25 2.27 18.40
N LEU A 116 18.15 3.55 18.01
CA LEU A 116 16.90 4.32 18.15
C LEU A 116 15.78 3.78 17.24
N PRO A 117 15.98 3.59 15.92
CA PRO A 117 14.96 2.98 15.06
C PRO A 117 14.47 1.60 15.54
N ARG A 118 15.34 0.76 16.13
CA ARG A 118 14.94 -0.53 16.70
C ARG A 118 14.04 -0.38 17.92
N LEU A 119 14.25 0.64 18.74
CA LEU A 119 13.34 0.96 19.85
C LEU A 119 12.01 1.51 19.32
N GLU A 120 12.04 2.39 18.32
CA GLU A 120 10.82 2.88 17.65
C GLU A 120 10.00 1.74 17.04
N TRP A 121 10.65 0.70 16.51
CA TRP A 121 9.96 -0.47 15.98
C TRP A 121 9.10 -1.20 17.03
N LEU A 122 9.47 -1.14 18.31
CA LEU A 122 8.66 -1.72 19.40
C LEU A 122 7.38 -0.92 19.69
N LEU A 123 7.28 0.31 19.18
CA LEU A 123 6.13 1.20 19.36
C LEU A 123 5.19 1.20 18.14
N GLN A 124 5.30 0.21 17.25
CA GLN A 124 4.43 0.14 16.08
C GLN A 124 2.95 0.03 16.49
N PRO A 125 2.04 0.70 15.75
CA PRO A 125 0.61 0.60 16.02
C PRO A 125 0.14 -0.85 15.99
N SER A 126 -0.73 -1.21 16.92
CA SER A 126 -1.50 -2.45 16.88
C SER A 126 -2.68 -2.34 15.90
N ASN A 127 -3.37 -3.46 15.71
CA ASN A 127 -4.58 -3.53 14.88
C ASN A 127 -5.85 -3.72 15.74
N SER A 128 -5.85 -3.18 16.97
CA SER A 128 -7.05 -3.11 17.81
C SER A 128 -8.19 -2.37 17.10
N THR A 129 -9.43 -2.50 17.56
CA THR A 129 -10.60 -1.81 16.95
C THR A 129 -10.43 -0.30 16.91
N LYS A 130 -9.93 0.29 18.00
CA LYS A 130 -9.66 1.71 18.10
C LYS A 130 -8.59 2.15 17.10
N GLU A 131 -7.45 1.46 17.08
CA GLU A 131 -6.31 1.85 16.23
C GLU A 131 -6.59 1.58 14.74
N ALA A 132 -7.34 0.53 14.39
CA ALA A 132 -7.78 0.31 13.02
C ALA A 132 -8.61 1.50 12.49
N ARG A 133 -9.47 2.09 13.33
CA ARG A 133 -10.24 3.29 12.99
C ARG A 133 -9.36 4.54 12.86
N GLU A 134 -8.36 4.69 13.72
CA GLU A 134 -7.40 5.80 13.61
C GLU A 134 -6.54 5.68 12.34
N ASN A 135 -6.05 4.48 12.04
CA ASN A 135 -5.22 4.20 10.85
C ASN A 135 -5.98 4.48 9.55
N ILE A 136 -7.22 3.97 9.42
CA ILE A 136 -8.02 4.21 8.20
C ILE A 136 -8.44 5.68 8.07
N SER A 137 -8.77 6.35 9.17
CA SER A 137 -9.13 7.78 9.14
C SER A 137 -7.93 8.63 8.70
N SER A 138 -6.74 8.36 9.26
CA SER A 138 -5.53 9.10 8.89
C SER A 138 -5.16 8.98 7.40
N HIS A 139 -5.45 7.83 6.76
CA HIS A 139 -5.12 7.59 5.37
C HIS A 139 -6.22 7.99 4.38
N TYR A 140 -7.48 7.62 4.65
CA TYR A 140 -8.58 7.78 3.71
C TYR A 140 -9.39 9.06 3.93
N ASP A 141 -9.31 9.67 5.12
CA ASP A 141 -9.99 10.94 5.38
C ASP A 141 -9.16 12.16 4.96
N ILE A 142 -8.06 11.98 4.20
CA ILE A 142 -7.27 13.08 3.64
C ILE A 142 -8.15 13.90 2.68
N SER A 143 -8.48 13.37 1.50
CA SER A 143 -9.32 14.08 0.52
C SER A 143 -9.81 13.17 -0.59
N ASN A 144 -11.12 13.09 -0.81
CA ASN A 144 -11.69 12.43 -1.99
C ASN A 144 -11.20 13.07 -3.30
N LYS A 145 -10.88 14.38 -3.32
CA LYS A 145 -10.32 15.06 -4.50
C LYS A 145 -8.93 14.55 -4.85
N LEU A 146 -8.09 14.32 -3.82
CA LEU A 146 -6.75 13.76 -4.01
C LEU A 146 -6.84 12.38 -4.67
N PHE A 147 -7.67 11.49 -4.11
CA PHE A 147 -7.87 10.16 -4.68
C PHE A 147 -8.45 10.22 -6.10
N ALA A 148 -9.47 11.05 -6.33
CA ALA A 148 -10.07 11.23 -7.66
C ALA A 148 -9.08 11.74 -8.72
N ALA A 149 -8.01 12.45 -8.31
CA ALA A 149 -7.02 12.97 -9.24
C ALA A 149 -6.10 11.88 -9.85
N PHE A 150 -5.96 10.72 -9.21
CA PHE A 150 -5.09 9.65 -9.72
C PHE A 150 -5.77 8.29 -9.93
N LEU A 151 -6.91 8.05 -9.28
CA LEU A 151 -7.71 6.84 -9.49
C LEU A 151 -8.54 6.94 -10.79
N SER A 152 -9.13 5.81 -11.18
CA SER A 152 -10.21 5.78 -12.18
C SER A 152 -11.50 6.39 -11.62
N PRO A 153 -12.47 6.77 -12.48
CA PRO A 153 -13.73 7.40 -12.05
C PRO A 153 -14.55 6.58 -11.04
N ASP A 154 -14.34 5.27 -11.01
CA ASP A 154 -14.94 4.36 -10.05
C ASP A 154 -14.38 4.48 -8.62
N MET A 155 -13.33 5.28 -8.42
CA MET A 155 -12.63 5.49 -7.14
C MET A 155 -12.05 4.20 -6.56
N ASN A 156 -11.60 3.26 -7.40
CA ASN A 156 -11.07 1.99 -6.91
C ASN A 156 -9.58 2.09 -6.53
N TYR A 157 -9.26 2.17 -5.22
CA TYR A 157 -7.89 2.15 -4.70
C TYR A 157 -7.40 0.72 -4.38
N SER A 158 -7.45 -0.15 -5.37
CA SER A 158 -6.89 -1.51 -5.30
C SER A 158 -6.45 -2.00 -6.68
N CYS A 159 -5.86 -3.19 -6.77
CA CYS A 159 -5.35 -3.74 -8.03
C CYS A 159 -6.42 -3.79 -9.13
N ALA A 160 -6.07 -3.33 -10.33
CA ALA A 160 -6.89 -3.54 -11.53
C ALA A 160 -6.53 -4.87 -12.21
N HIS A 161 -7.39 -5.41 -13.09
CA HIS A 161 -7.10 -6.63 -13.86
C HIS A 161 -6.95 -6.29 -15.34
N TRP A 162 -5.71 -6.29 -15.81
CA TRP A 162 -5.34 -5.91 -17.19
C TRP A 162 -5.43 -7.09 -18.16
N GLU A 163 -5.78 -6.80 -19.41
CA GLU A 163 -5.82 -7.79 -20.50
C GLU A 163 -4.49 -7.89 -21.27
N GLY A 164 -3.55 -6.99 -20.99
CA GLY A 164 -2.22 -6.95 -21.60
C GLY A 164 -2.10 -6.00 -22.79
N SER A 165 -3.21 -5.45 -23.30
CA SER A 165 -3.15 -4.38 -24.31
C SER A 165 -2.47 -3.12 -23.72
N PRO A 166 -1.48 -2.52 -24.40
CA PRO A 166 -0.78 -1.32 -23.90
C PRO A 166 -1.68 -0.08 -23.87
N PHE A 167 -2.73 -0.03 -24.67
CA PHE A 167 -3.67 1.10 -24.78
C PHE A 167 -4.91 0.96 -23.90
N GLU A 168 -4.99 -0.10 -23.11
CA GLU A 168 -6.06 -0.28 -22.15
C GLU A 168 -6.04 0.82 -21.08
N SER A 169 -7.20 1.40 -20.79
CA SER A 169 -7.37 2.38 -19.72
C SER A 169 -7.50 1.71 -18.35
N LEU A 170 -7.08 2.42 -17.30
CA LEU A 170 -7.24 1.99 -15.90
C LEU A 170 -8.70 1.65 -15.58
N GLU A 171 -9.66 2.47 -16.05
CA GLU A 171 -11.10 2.26 -15.85
C GLU A 171 -11.59 0.92 -16.41
N LYS A 172 -11.16 0.54 -17.63
CA LYS A 172 -11.51 -0.77 -18.22
C LYS A 172 -10.92 -1.91 -17.39
N ALA A 173 -9.67 -1.76 -16.95
CA ALA A 173 -9.00 -2.75 -16.12
C ALA A 173 -9.67 -2.92 -14.74
N GLN A 174 -10.15 -1.84 -14.13
CA GLN A 174 -10.89 -1.90 -12.86
C GLN A 174 -12.29 -2.50 -13.05
N THR A 175 -13.00 -2.11 -14.11
CA THR A 175 -14.28 -2.74 -14.47
C THR A 175 -14.13 -4.25 -14.64
N ARG A 176 -13.06 -4.70 -15.31
CA ARG A 176 -12.77 -6.13 -15.47
C ARG A 176 -12.46 -6.80 -14.14
N LYS A 177 -11.71 -6.14 -13.25
CA LYS A 177 -11.46 -6.65 -11.89
C LYS A 177 -12.78 -6.86 -11.14
N ALA A 178 -13.67 -5.86 -11.12
CA ALA A 178 -14.99 -6.01 -10.51
C ALA A 178 -15.77 -7.19 -11.11
N GLN A 179 -15.88 -7.29 -12.44
CA GLN A 179 -16.54 -8.40 -13.12
C GLN A 179 -15.94 -9.78 -12.76
N ASN A 180 -14.61 -9.86 -12.66
CA ASN A 180 -13.92 -11.08 -12.26
C ASN A 180 -14.27 -11.49 -10.83
N LEU A 181 -14.28 -10.55 -9.89
CA LEU A 181 -14.65 -10.80 -8.49
C LEU A 181 -16.11 -11.27 -8.38
N LEU A 182 -17.04 -10.58 -9.05
CA LEU A 182 -18.46 -10.95 -9.04
C LEU A 182 -18.71 -12.34 -9.63
N ARG A 183 -17.99 -12.69 -10.70
CA ARG A 183 -18.06 -14.03 -11.32
C ARG A 183 -17.53 -15.11 -10.41
N LYS A 184 -16.36 -14.88 -9.78
CA LYS A 184 -15.77 -15.82 -8.80
C LYS A 184 -16.69 -16.02 -7.60
N ALA A 185 -17.35 -14.94 -7.16
CA ALA A 185 -18.33 -14.99 -6.10
C ALA A 185 -19.64 -15.67 -6.54
N GLN A 186 -19.91 -15.91 -7.83
CA GLN A 186 -21.16 -16.52 -8.30
C GLN A 186 -22.41 -15.82 -7.73
N ILE A 187 -22.42 -14.48 -7.81
CA ILE A 187 -23.53 -13.66 -7.30
C ILE A 187 -24.73 -13.78 -8.25
N SER A 188 -25.91 -14.05 -7.70
CA SER A 188 -27.21 -14.00 -8.39
C SER A 188 -28.10 -12.91 -7.78
N SER A 189 -29.25 -12.65 -8.42
CA SER A 189 -30.26 -11.70 -7.91
C SER A 189 -30.82 -12.06 -6.54
N SER A 190 -30.81 -13.34 -6.17
CA SER A 190 -31.30 -13.81 -4.87
C SER A 190 -30.29 -13.63 -3.74
N CYS A 191 -29.02 -13.30 -4.05
CA CYS A 191 -27.99 -13.19 -3.05
C CYS A 191 -28.11 -11.90 -2.21
N HIS A 192 -27.76 -12.00 -0.94
CA HIS A 192 -27.32 -10.91 -0.09
C HIS A 192 -25.80 -11.00 0.11
N VAL A 193 -25.09 -10.00 -0.39
CA VAL A 193 -23.63 -9.89 -0.37
C VAL A 193 -23.17 -9.00 0.79
N LEU A 194 -22.15 -9.45 1.52
CA LEU A 194 -21.38 -8.60 2.44
C LEU A 194 -20.08 -8.16 1.76
N ASP A 195 -19.87 -6.85 1.63
CA ASP A 195 -18.63 -6.25 1.11
C ASP A 195 -17.82 -5.64 2.27
N ILE A 196 -16.81 -6.37 2.73
CA ILE A 196 -15.95 -5.96 3.86
C ILE A 196 -14.84 -5.06 3.34
N GLY A 197 -14.84 -3.79 3.77
CA GLY A 197 -13.94 -2.77 3.25
C GLY A 197 -14.40 -2.25 1.89
N CYS A 198 -15.67 -1.84 1.79
CA CYS A 198 -16.33 -1.51 0.53
C CYS A 198 -15.78 -0.24 -0.17
N GLY A 199 -14.86 0.48 0.46
CA GLY A 199 -14.32 1.75 -0.03
C GLY A 199 -15.44 2.75 -0.36
N TRP A 200 -15.37 3.34 -1.55
CA TRP A 200 -16.38 4.27 -2.07
C TRP A 200 -17.58 3.59 -2.75
N GLY A 201 -17.83 2.30 -2.47
CA GLY A 201 -19.04 1.58 -2.85
C GLY A 201 -19.09 1.04 -4.28
N ASP A 202 -18.01 1.16 -5.05
CA ASP A 202 -17.97 0.76 -6.46
C ASP A 202 -18.37 -0.71 -6.70
N LEU A 203 -17.75 -1.63 -5.94
CA LEU A 203 -18.04 -3.05 -6.11
C LEU A 203 -19.48 -3.39 -5.71
N ALA A 204 -19.98 -2.78 -4.64
CA ALA A 204 -21.36 -2.93 -4.18
C ALA A 204 -22.36 -2.43 -5.23
N ILE A 205 -22.15 -1.24 -5.79
CA ILE A 205 -22.95 -0.68 -6.88
C ILE A 205 -22.91 -1.62 -8.09
N LYS A 206 -21.72 -2.06 -8.51
CA LYS A 206 -21.56 -2.92 -9.68
C LYS A 206 -22.25 -4.28 -9.51
N ALA A 207 -22.15 -4.88 -8.33
CA ALA A 207 -22.83 -6.12 -7.99
C ALA A 207 -24.35 -5.98 -8.17
N ALA A 208 -24.93 -4.97 -7.51
CA ALA A 208 -26.35 -4.70 -7.54
C ALA A 208 -26.87 -4.35 -8.95
N GLN A 209 -26.13 -3.56 -9.74
CA GLN A 209 -26.49 -3.24 -11.13
C GLN A 209 -26.45 -4.46 -12.05
N THR A 210 -25.45 -5.33 -11.88
CA THR A 210 -25.21 -6.43 -12.81
C THR A 210 -26.12 -7.62 -12.53
N THR A 211 -26.42 -7.88 -11.26
CA THR A 211 -27.12 -9.10 -10.86
C THR A 211 -28.49 -8.84 -10.22
N GLY A 212 -28.76 -7.63 -9.76
CA GLY A 212 -29.95 -7.32 -8.96
C GLY A 212 -29.87 -7.78 -7.50
N CYS A 213 -28.70 -8.24 -7.03
CA CYS A 213 -28.51 -8.66 -5.63
C CYS A 213 -28.64 -7.51 -4.63
N ARG A 214 -28.75 -7.87 -3.35
CA ARG A 214 -28.62 -6.94 -2.23
C ARG A 214 -27.19 -6.92 -1.73
N VAL A 215 -26.71 -5.76 -1.30
CA VAL A 215 -25.35 -5.59 -0.78
C VAL A 215 -25.35 -4.79 0.51
N THR A 216 -24.69 -5.32 1.53
CA THR A 216 -24.27 -4.57 2.72
C THR A 216 -22.78 -4.32 2.63
N GLY A 217 -22.37 -3.06 2.47
CA GLY A 217 -20.97 -2.66 2.49
C GLY A 217 -20.54 -2.15 3.86
N LEU A 218 -19.31 -2.43 4.27
CA LEU A 218 -18.72 -1.95 5.51
C LEU A 218 -17.52 -1.04 5.23
N THR A 219 -17.48 0.11 5.87
CA THR A 219 -16.29 0.96 5.95
C THR A 219 -16.15 1.56 7.35
N LEU A 220 -14.95 2.01 7.68
CA LEU A 220 -14.64 2.79 8.88
C LEU A 220 -14.39 4.28 8.57
N SER A 221 -14.37 4.67 7.28
CA SER A 221 -14.17 6.07 6.85
C SER A 221 -15.51 6.76 6.58
N ASP A 222 -15.74 7.87 7.28
CA ASP A 222 -16.90 8.74 7.08
C ASP A 222 -16.90 9.38 5.68
N LYS A 223 -15.72 9.72 5.13
CA LYS A 223 -15.61 10.27 3.77
C LYS A 223 -15.92 9.24 2.68
N GLN A 224 -15.52 7.99 2.88
CA GLN A 224 -15.86 6.90 1.98
C GLN A 224 -17.36 6.62 1.99
N LYS A 225 -17.97 6.47 3.18
CA LYS A 225 -19.41 6.25 3.32
C LYS A 225 -20.21 7.37 2.65
N SER A 226 -19.88 8.63 2.96
CA SER A 226 -20.63 9.78 2.46
C SER A 226 -20.67 9.83 0.92
N LEU A 227 -19.52 9.59 0.26
CA LEU A 227 -19.47 9.55 -1.20
C LEU A 227 -20.10 8.26 -1.77
N ALA A 228 -19.96 7.12 -1.08
CA ALA A 228 -20.61 5.88 -1.49
C ALA A 228 -22.14 6.02 -1.49
N ASP A 229 -22.73 6.57 -0.42
CA ASP A 229 -24.17 6.80 -0.31
C ASP A 229 -24.68 7.72 -1.42
N GLN A 230 -23.93 8.78 -1.75
CA GLN A 230 -24.25 9.66 -2.87
C GLN A 230 -24.28 8.88 -4.19
N ARG A 231 -23.22 8.12 -4.49
CA ARG A 231 -23.11 7.32 -5.72
C ARG A 231 -24.20 6.25 -5.84
N ILE A 232 -24.57 5.62 -4.72
CA ILE A 232 -25.65 4.63 -4.65
C ILE A 232 -27.00 5.27 -5.01
N LYS A 233 -27.28 6.46 -4.44
CA LYS A 233 -28.50 7.20 -4.71
C LYS A 233 -28.56 7.69 -6.16
N GLU A 234 -27.46 8.21 -6.68
CA GLU A 234 -27.34 8.62 -8.09
C GLU A 234 -27.56 7.43 -9.06
N ALA A 235 -27.16 6.23 -8.64
CA ALA A 235 -27.40 5.00 -9.40
C ALA A 235 -28.82 4.41 -9.21
N GLY A 236 -29.64 4.96 -8.30
CA GLY A 236 -30.99 4.47 -7.99
C GLY A 236 -31.01 3.08 -7.35
N LEU A 237 -30.04 2.80 -6.47
CA LEU A 237 -29.86 1.48 -5.83
C LEU A 237 -30.02 1.52 -4.31
N ASP A 238 -30.60 2.60 -3.77
CA ASP A 238 -30.80 2.80 -2.34
C ASP A 238 -31.76 1.78 -1.71
N ASP A 239 -32.53 1.05 -2.53
CA ASP A 239 -33.40 -0.06 -2.13
C ASP A 239 -32.64 -1.37 -1.84
N ARG A 240 -31.40 -1.49 -2.31
CA ARG A 240 -30.66 -2.77 -2.31
C ARG A 240 -29.21 -2.68 -1.86
N VAL A 241 -28.59 -1.50 -1.91
CA VAL A 241 -27.22 -1.28 -1.44
C VAL A 241 -27.23 -0.39 -0.20
N HIS A 242 -26.65 -0.89 0.88
CA HIS A 242 -26.54 -0.15 2.14
C HIS A 242 -25.10 -0.17 2.64
N ILE A 243 -24.54 1.02 2.90
CA ILE A 243 -23.18 1.16 3.46
C ILE A 243 -23.27 1.48 4.94
N LEU A 244 -22.63 0.66 5.76
CA LEU A 244 -22.56 0.83 7.21
C LEU A 244 -21.18 1.37 7.60
N LEU A 245 -21.17 2.41 8.43
CA LEU A 245 -19.96 2.87 9.11
C LEU A 245 -19.74 1.98 10.35
N ARG A 246 -19.07 0.84 10.15
CA ARG A 246 -18.95 -0.19 11.18
C ARG A 246 -17.71 -1.04 10.98
N ASP A 247 -17.09 -1.43 12.08
CA ASP A 247 -16.03 -2.43 12.07
C ASP A 247 -16.62 -3.80 11.75
N TYR A 248 -15.99 -4.54 10.84
CA TYR A 248 -16.44 -5.88 10.47
C TYR A 248 -16.47 -6.85 11.67
N ARG A 249 -15.68 -6.58 12.72
CA ARG A 249 -15.69 -7.36 13.97
C ARG A 249 -17.01 -7.29 14.72
N ASP A 250 -17.74 -6.19 14.56
CA ASP A 250 -18.99 -5.91 15.27
C ASP A 250 -20.24 -6.10 14.37
N VAL A 251 -20.06 -6.60 13.14
CA VAL A 251 -21.19 -6.82 12.23
C VAL A 251 -21.98 -8.07 12.63
N SER A 252 -23.31 -7.94 12.56
CA SER A 252 -24.26 -9.04 12.69
C SER A 252 -24.79 -9.41 11.31
N GLY A 253 -25.32 -10.62 11.17
CA GLY A 253 -25.98 -11.04 9.93
C GLY A 253 -27.26 -10.24 9.63
N PRO A 254 -27.80 -10.37 8.40
CA PRO A 254 -29.07 -9.76 8.05
C PRO A 254 -30.22 -10.33 8.91
N GLU A 255 -31.32 -9.58 9.06
CA GLU A 255 -32.50 -10.08 9.80
C GLU A 255 -33.22 -11.22 9.06
N ASP A 256 -33.00 -11.33 7.75
CA ASP A 256 -33.48 -12.42 6.92
C ASP A 256 -32.40 -13.49 6.67
N ASN A 257 -32.72 -14.47 5.82
CA ASN A 257 -31.82 -15.55 5.42
C ASN A 257 -31.19 -16.30 6.61
N GLY A 258 -31.91 -16.38 7.73
CA GLY A 258 -31.43 -17.03 8.96
C GLY A 258 -30.25 -16.33 9.64
N GLY A 259 -29.97 -15.06 9.33
CA GLY A 259 -28.79 -14.38 9.87
C GLY A 259 -27.52 -14.54 9.04
N PHE A 260 -27.62 -14.94 7.77
CA PHE A 260 -26.46 -15.25 6.94
C PHE A 260 -26.41 -14.46 5.63
N TYR A 261 -25.20 -14.12 5.22
CA TYR A 261 -24.92 -13.65 3.87
C TYR A 261 -24.62 -14.83 2.95
N ASP A 262 -25.12 -14.77 1.72
CA ASP A 262 -24.84 -15.81 0.72
C ASP A 262 -23.41 -15.68 0.19
N ARG A 263 -22.90 -14.44 0.16
CA ARG A 263 -21.58 -14.10 -0.39
C ARG A 263 -20.86 -13.11 0.50
N VAL A 264 -19.55 -13.28 0.62
CA VAL A 264 -18.65 -12.29 1.21
C VAL A 264 -17.62 -11.90 0.18
N ILE A 265 -17.43 -10.60 -0.06
CA ILE A 265 -16.27 -10.10 -0.79
C ILE A 265 -15.46 -9.21 0.15
N SER A 266 -14.15 -9.35 0.11
CA SER A 266 -13.24 -8.50 0.86
C SER A 266 -12.00 -8.18 0.04
N VAL A 267 -11.82 -6.91 -0.29
CA VAL A 267 -10.73 -6.43 -1.16
C VAL A 267 -9.85 -5.46 -0.39
N GLY A 268 -8.54 -5.71 -0.37
CA GLY A 268 -7.56 -4.80 0.25
C GLY A 268 -7.75 -4.62 1.77
N MET A 269 -8.29 -5.64 2.44
CA MET A 269 -8.66 -5.56 3.86
C MET A 269 -7.71 -6.28 4.79
N PHE A 270 -7.28 -7.50 4.45
CA PHE A 270 -6.49 -8.31 5.38
C PHE A 270 -5.11 -7.72 5.65
N GLU A 271 -4.63 -6.83 4.77
CA GLU A 271 -3.43 -6.02 4.95
C GLU A 271 -3.49 -5.12 6.18
N HIS A 272 -4.69 -4.79 6.65
CA HIS A 272 -4.93 -3.93 7.80
C HIS A 272 -5.41 -4.69 9.06
N VAL A 273 -5.59 -6.01 8.96
CA VAL A 273 -6.05 -6.86 10.06
C VAL A 273 -4.94 -7.10 11.08
N GLY A 274 -3.70 -7.23 10.61
CA GLY A 274 -2.56 -7.56 11.47
C GLY A 274 -2.45 -9.06 11.80
N PRO A 275 -1.24 -9.55 12.10
CA PRO A 275 -0.97 -10.98 12.18
C PRO A 275 -1.73 -11.69 13.31
N GLY A 276 -1.93 -11.02 14.45
CA GLY A 276 -2.62 -11.59 15.62
C GLY A 276 -4.13 -11.73 15.46
N TYR A 277 -4.71 -11.13 14.41
CA TYR A 277 -6.17 -11.09 14.21
C TYR A 277 -6.62 -11.82 12.94
N LEU A 278 -5.70 -12.44 12.17
CA LEU A 278 -6.05 -13.17 10.95
C LEU A 278 -7.00 -14.35 11.23
N ASP A 279 -6.77 -15.11 12.30
CA ASP A 279 -7.68 -16.19 12.72
C ASP A 279 -9.08 -15.63 13.05
N GLN A 280 -9.15 -14.50 13.77
CA GLN A 280 -10.42 -13.82 14.08
C GLN A 280 -11.13 -13.33 12.81
N TYR A 281 -10.37 -12.79 11.84
CA TYR A 281 -10.92 -12.32 10.57
C TYR A 281 -11.65 -13.43 9.81
N PHE A 282 -11.05 -14.62 9.68
CA PHE A 282 -11.74 -15.75 9.05
C PHE A 282 -12.84 -16.35 9.92
N ALA A 283 -12.73 -16.31 11.26
CA ALA A 283 -13.79 -16.73 12.16
C ALA A 283 -15.07 -15.90 11.98
N ILE A 284 -14.92 -14.58 11.83
CA ILE A 284 -16.04 -13.66 11.59
C ILE A 284 -16.70 -13.94 10.24
N ILE A 285 -15.90 -14.09 9.18
CA ILE A 285 -16.42 -14.43 7.84
C ILE A 285 -17.19 -15.76 7.91
N SER A 286 -16.59 -16.80 8.51
CA SER A 286 -17.23 -18.11 8.66
C SER A 286 -18.56 -18.03 9.42
N ARG A 287 -18.66 -17.20 10.45
CA ARG A 287 -19.90 -17.02 11.24
C ARG A 287 -21.02 -16.37 10.43
N LEU A 288 -20.67 -15.44 9.55
CA LEU A 288 -21.62 -14.61 8.80
C LEU A 288 -22.03 -15.23 7.46
N LEU A 289 -21.27 -16.19 6.96
CA LEU A 289 -21.47 -16.81 5.67
C LEU A 289 -22.46 -17.98 5.78
N HIS A 290 -23.35 -18.14 4.79
CA HIS A 290 -24.33 -19.21 4.79
C HIS A 290 -23.67 -20.60 4.84
N PRO A 291 -24.07 -21.51 5.76
CA PRO A 291 -23.31 -22.71 6.08
C PRO A 291 -23.24 -23.76 4.96
N THR A 292 -24.17 -23.74 3.99
CA THR A 292 -24.25 -24.78 2.94
C THR A 292 -23.87 -24.32 1.53
N HIS A 293 -24.01 -23.03 1.23
CA HIS A 293 -23.81 -22.50 -0.13
C HIS A 293 -23.08 -21.15 -0.13
N GLY A 294 -22.54 -20.77 1.02
CA GLY A 294 -21.74 -19.58 1.21
C GLY A 294 -20.49 -19.60 0.35
N LEU A 295 -20.18 -18.48 -0.31
CA LEU A 295 -18.91 -18.30 -1.02
C LEU A 295 -18.26 -17.00 -0.58
N MET A 296 -16.95 -17.04 -0.36
CA MET A 296 -16.16 -15.83 -0.13
C MET A 296 -15.13 -15.61 -1.24
N VAL A 297 -14.88 -14.35 -1.57
CA VAL A 297 -13.76 -13.93 -2.42
C VAL A 297 -12.94 -12.92 -1.63
N VAL A 298 -11.68 -13.27 -1.37
CA VAL A 298 -10.71 -12.39 -0.71
C VAL A 298 -9.64 -12.01 -1.73
N ASP A 299 -9.39 -10.70 -1.87
CA ASP A 299 -8.40 -10.11 -2.76
C ASP A 299 -7.52 -9.16 -1.95
N GLY A 300 -6.21 -9.24 -2.13
CA GLY A 300 -5.28 -8.36 -1.41
C GLY A 300 -3.82 -8.72 -1.64
N ILE A 301 -2.94 -7.93 -1.06
CA ILE A 301 -1.50 -7.98 -1.23
C ILE A 301 -0.90 -9.00 -0.28
N THR A 302 -0.18 -9.98 -0.84
CA THR A 302 0.63 -10.92 -0.07
C THR A 302 2.10 -10.68 -0.32
N MET A 303 2.94 -11.08 0.63
CA MET A 303 4.38 -11.06 0.47
C MET A 303 4.92 -12.47 0.17
N THR A 304 5.97 -12.54 -0.65
CA THR A 304 6.65 -13.81 -0.92
C THR A 304 7.40 -14.29 0.33
N SER A 305 7.55 -15.62 0.49
CA SER A 305 8.25 -16.20 1.65
C SER A 305 9.67 -15.66 1.81
N MET A 306 10.42 -15.52 0.71
CA MET A 306 11.79 -14.97 0.74
C MET A 306 11.84 -13.54 1.29
N LEU A 307 10.90 -12.69 0.90
CA LEU A 307 10.84 -11.31 1.41
C LEU A 307 10.42 -11.26 2.89
N ARG A 308 9.59 -12.22 3.33
CA ARG A 308 9.17 -12.32 4.74
C ARG A 308 10.33 -12.72 5.65
N GLU A 309 11.10 -13.73 5.28
CA GLU A 309 12.23 -14.24 6.06
C GLU A 309 13.36 -13.19 6.19
N THR A 310 13.50 -12.33 5.19
CA THR A 310 14.50 -11.26 5.15
C THR A 310 13.97 -9.92 5.68
N LYS A 311 12.77 -9.88 6.29
CA LYS A 311 12.22 -8.64 6.84
C LYS A 311 12.98 -8.22 8.10
N SER A 312 13.47 -6.98 8.12
CA SER A 312 14.15 -6.40 9.28
C SER A 312 13.15 -5.97 10.36
N ASN A 313 13.58 -6.01 11.62
CA ASN A 313 12.88 -5.40 12.76
C ASN A 313 13.22 -3.91 12.85
N LEU A 314 13.00 -3.20 11.74
CA LEU A 314 13.16 -1.76 11.64
C LEU A 314 11.86 -1.16 11.10
N PRO A 315 11.51 0.08 11.48
CA PRO A 315 10.43 0.80 10.84
C PRO A 315 10.78 1.02 9.36
N ASN A 316 9.77 1.11 8.49
CA ASN A 316 9.93 1.33 7.06
C ASN A 316 9.03 2.49 6.60
N PHE A 317 9.32 3.05 5.43
CA PHE A 317 8.59 4.20 4.89
C PHE A 317 7.08 3.95 4.82
N ILE A 318 6.67 2.79 4.29
CA ILE A 318 5.25 2.45 4.14
C ILE A 318 4.55 2.43 5.50
N GLY A 319 5.11 1.77 6.50
CA GLY A 319 4.52 1.69 7.84
C GLY A 319 4.51 3.00 8.61
N ARG A 320 5.33 3.99 8.23
CA ARG A 320 5.40 5.30 8.90
C ARG A 320 4.53 6.35 8.22
N TYR A 321 4.54 6.40 6.89
CA TYR A 321 3.96 7.51 6.12
C TYR A 321 2.74 7.13 5.27
N VAL A 322 2.55 5.83 4.97
CA VAL A 322 1.50 5.40 4.03
C VAL A 322 0.45 4.57 4.75
N PHE A 323 0.83 3.41 5.29
CA PHE A 323 -0.07 2.46 5.96
C PHE A 323 0.45 2.06 7.36
N PRO A 324 0.30 2.93 8.37
CA PRO A 324 0.54 2.56 9.76
C PRO A 324 -0.25 1.31 10.18
N GLY A 325 0.40 0.38 10.88
CA GLY A 325 -0.18 -0.91 11.26
C GLY A 325 -0.38 -1.91 10.11
N GLY A 326 0.04 -1.57 8.88
CA GLY A 326 -0.05 -2.44 7.71
C GLY A 326 0.80 -3.71 7.85
N TYR A 327 0.21 -4.85 7.50
CA TYR A 327 0.82 -6.16 7.58
C TYR A 327 0.53 -7.00 6.34
N LEU A 328 1.58 -7.43 5.63
CA LEU A 328 1.45 -8.31 4.48
C LEU A 328 1.71 -9.77 4.88
N PRO A 329 0.68 -10.63 4.98
CA PRO A 329 0.87 -12.05 5.21
C PRO A 329 1.44 -12.75 3.96
N THR A 330 1.99 -13.94 4.16
CA THR A 330 2.24 -14.88 3.07
C THR A 330 0.94 -15.66 2.77
N ILE A 331 0.88 -16.31 1.60
CA ILE A 331 -0.26 -17.16 1.24
C ILE A 331 -0.45 -18.31 2.25
N HIS A 332 0.64 -18.95 2.71
CA HIS A 332 0.52 -20.04 3.69
C HIS A 332 -0.09 -19.56 5.01
N MET A 333 0.30 -18.38 5.50
CA MET A 333 -0.27 -17.81 6.72
C MET A 333 -1.77 -17.56 6.58
N LEU A 334 -2.21 -17.08 5.42
CA LEU A 334 -3.63 -16.87 5.13
C LEU A 334 -4.40 -18.20 5.15
N LEU A 335 -3.89 -19.24 4.47
CA LEU A 335 -4.54 -20.55 4.43
C LEU A 335 -4.59 -21.22 5.81
N ASP A 336 -3.51 -21.13 6.59
CA ASP A 336 -3.47 -21.63 7.95
C ASP A 336 -4.46 -20.91 8.86
N SER A 337 -4.54 -19.58 8.75
CA SER A 337 -5.47 -18.76 9.52
C SER A 337 -6.93 -18.99 9.11
N LEU A 338 -7.17 -19.22 7.82
CA LEU A 338 -8.46 -19.63 7.28
C LEU A 338 -8.89 -20.95 7.91
N HIS A 339 -8.02 -21.95 7.94
CA HIS A 339 -8.33 -23.27 8.53
C HIS A 339 -8.59 -23.18 10.05
N ARG A 340 -7.71 -22.52 10.80
CA ARG A 340 -7.85 -22.37 12.26
C ARG A 340 -9.04 -21.49 12.64
N GLY A 341 -9.13 -20.31 12.06
CA GLY A 341 -10.15 -19.29 12.37
C GLY A 341 -11.56 -19.75 12.05
N SER A 342 -11.75 -20.41 10.90
CA SER A 342 -13.06 -20.93 10.51
C SER A 342 -13.47 -22.22 11.22
N SER A 343 -12.65 -22.77 12.12
CA SER A 343 -12.85 -24.10 12.68
C SER A 343 -13.02 -25.18 11.59
N ARG A 344 -12.23 -25.06 10.50
CA ARG A 344 -12.24 -25.96 9.34
C ARG A 344 -13.54 -25.98 8.53
N SER A 345 -14.35 -24.92 8.61
CA SER A 345 -15.59 -24.80 7.82
C SER A 345 -15.37 -24.17 6.45
N LEU A 346 -14.29 -23.38 6.30
CA LEU A 346 -13.92 -22.75 5.03
C LEU A 346 -12.80 -23.54 4.36
N GLU A 347 -12.92 -23.70 3.04
CA GLU A 347 -11.94 -24.39 2.20
C GLU A 347 -11.60 -23.55 0.98
N ALA A 348 -10.30 -23.48 0.65
CA ALA A 348 -9.83 -22.71 -0.50
C ALA A 348 -10.04 -23.51 -1.80
N THR A 349 -10.93 -23.03 -2.67
CA THR A 349 -11.24 -23.68 -3.95
C THR A 349 -10.42 -23.15 -5.12
N PHE A 350 -9.90 -21.92 -5.01
CA PHE A 350 -9.15 -21.27 -6.08
C PHE A 350 -8.20 -20.20 -5.52
N VAL A 351 -6.97 -20.15 -6.02
CA VAL A 351 -5.97 -19.11 -5.70
C VAL A 351 -5.34 -18.63 -7.00
N GLN A 352 -5.25 -17.31 -7.17
CA GLN A 352 -4.65 -16.69 -8.35
C GLN A 352 -3.69 -15.58 -7.93
N ASN A 353 -2.49 -15.61 -8.50
CA ASN A 353 -1.53 -14.52 -8.35
C ASN A 353 -1.83 -13.43 -9.39
N ILE A 354 -2.08 -12.20 -8.93
CA ILE A 354 -2.33 -11.02 -9.75
C ILE A 354 -1.21 -9.97 -9.66
N GLY A 355 -0.07 -10.29 -9.03
CA GLY A 355 1.04 -9.35 -8.77
C GLY A 355 1.49 -8.52 -9.98
N PRO A 356 1.68 -9.11 -11.18
CA PRO A 356 2.04 -8.34 -12.38
C PRO A 356 1.01 -7.25 -12.75
N HIS A 357 -0.26 -7.44 -12.43
CA HIS A 357 -1.29 -6.43 -12.68
C HIS A 357 -1.14 -5.22 -11.75
N TYR A 358 -0.73 -5.44 -10.50
CA TYR A 358 -0.59 -4.37 -9.51
C TYR A 358 0.53 -3.39 -9.90
N GLY A 359 1.65 -3.88 -10.43
CA GLY A 359 2.73 -3.03 -10.94
C GLY A 359 2.23 -2.04 -12.00
N ARG A 360 1.45 -2.52 -12.97
CA ARG A 360 0.85 -1.66 -13.99
C ARG A 360 -0.19 -0.69 -13.42
N THR A 361 -0.98 -1.11 -12.42
CA THR A 361 -1.92 -0.23 -11.73
C THR A 361 -1.23 0.93 -11.02
N LEU A 362 -0.12 0.67 -10.31
CA LEU A 362 0.67 1.71 -9.63
C LEU A 362 1.29 2.70 -10.63
N LEU A 363 1.78 2.21 -11.78
CA LEU A 363 2.30 3.07 -12.85
C LEU A 363 1.20 3.98 -13.42
N ALA A 364 0.01 3.44 -13.68
CA ALA A 364 -1.13 4.23 -14.15
C ALA A 364 -1.56 5.30 -13.12
N TRP A 365 -1.57 4.96 -11.83
CA TRP A 365 -1.82 5.93 -10.76
C TRP A 365 -0.75 7.02 -10.72
N ARG A 366 0.54 6.66 -10.81
CA ARG A 366 1.64 7.63 -10.87
C ARG A 366 1.51 8.57 -12.06
N GLU A 367 1.22 8.05 -13.24
CA GLU A 367 1.03 8.86 -14.45
C GLU A 367 -0.13 9.85 -14.30
N ASN A 368 -1.27 9.40 -13.76
CA ASN A 368 -2.40 10.28 -13.50
C ASN A 368 -2.08 11.33 -12.42
N PHE A 369 -1.41 10.93 -11.34
CA PHE A 369 -0.96 11.83 -10.28
C PHE A 369 -0.07 12.95 -10.83
N LEU A 370 0.95 12.60 -11.62
CA LEU A 370 1.86 13.56 -12.22
C LEU A 370 1.15 14.46 -13.24
N ARG A 371 0.27 13.90 -14.07
CA ARG A 371 -0.53 14.66 -15.04
C ARG A 371 -1.41 15.71 -14.34
N ASN A 372 -1.94 15.37 -13.17
CA ASN A 372 -2.83 16.23 -12.37
C ASN A 372 -2.10 16.97 -11.24
N TRP A 373 -0.76 16.95 -11.20
CA TRP A 373 0.02 17.47 -10.08
C TRP A 373 -0.32 18.92 -9.76
N LYS A 374 -0.46 19.79 -10.77
CA LYS A 374 -0.77 21.20 -10.54
C LYS A 374 -2.11 21.40 -9.82
N THR A 375 -3.12 20.61 -10.17
CA THR A 375 -4.43 20.66 -9.51
C THR A 375 -4.32 20.14 -8.07
N ILE A 376 -3.59 19.05 -7.85
CA ILE A 376 -3.35 18.47 -6.53
C ILE A 376 -2.62 19.47 -5.62
N GLU A 377 -1.56 20.10 -6.13
CA GLU A 377 -0.78 21.11 -5.41
C GLU A 377 -1.66 22.31 -5.00
N LEU A 378 -2.47 22.83 -5.91
CA LEU A 378 -3.35 23.96 -5.63
C LEU A 378 -4.42 23.61 -4.58
N ASP A 379 -5.05 22.44 -4.69
CA ASP A 379 -6.00 21.96 -3.70
C ASP A 379 -5.33 21.77 -2.31
N TYR A 380 -4.09 21.26 -2.28
CA TYR A 380 -3.33 21.09 -1.04
C TYR A 380 -3.01 22.43 -0.38
N ARG A 381 -2.47 23.40 -1.13
CA ARG A 381 -2.14 24.75 -0.64
C ARG A 381 -3.37 25.54 -0.19
N ALA A 382 -4.51 25.33 -0.85
CA ALA A 382 -5.77 25.93 -0.45
C ALA A 382 -6.26 25.39 0.91
N ALA A 383 -5.94 24.14 1.26
CA ALA A 383 -6.25 23.55 2.56
C ALA A 383 -5.17 23.84 3.63
N HIS A 384 -3.94 24.15 3.22
CA HIS A 384 -2.78 24.37 4.11
C HIS A 384 -2.11 25.70 3.79
N HIS A 385 -2.70 26.80 4.24
CA HIS A 385 -2.22 28.17 3.96
C HIS A 385 -0.81 28.48 4.48
N GLU A 386 -0.28 27.66 5.38
CA GLU A 386 1.07 27.79 5.93
C GLU A 386 2.15 27.11 5.08
N ALA A 387 1.77 26.30 4.08
CA ALA A 387 2.72 25.58 3.23
C ALA A 387 3.54 26.55 2.36
N SER A 388 4.86 26.52 2.54
CA SER A 388 5.81 27.32 1.75
C SER A 388 6.02 26.75 0.34
N ASP A 389 6.62 27.52 -0.57
CA ASP A 389 7.00 27.01 -1.90
C ASP A 389 8.12 25.94 -1.84
N SER A 390 8.79 25.82 -0.69
CA SER A 390 9.84 24.84 -0.42
C SER A 390 9.33 23.54 0.21
N GLU A 391 8.06 23.49 0.62
CA GLU A 391 7.37 22.34 1.21
C GLU A 391 6.34 21.77 0.23
#